data_AF-A0A3N5P1Y5-F1
#
_entry.id   AF-A0A3N5P1Y5-F1
#
_cell.length_a   1.000
_cell.length_b   1.000
_cell.length_c   1.000
_cell.angle_alpha   90.00
_cell.angle_beta   90.00
_cell.angle_gamma   90.00
#
_symmetry.space_group_name_H-M   'P 1'
#
loop_
_entity.id
_entity.type
_entity.pdbx_description
1 polymer ?
#
loop_
_entity_poly.entity_id
_entity_poly.type
_entity_poly.pdbx_seq_one_letter_code
_entity_poly.pdbx_strand_id
1 'polypeptide(L)'
;LAGSMGIFIGLLPTWGAKVDRSTWGTGPLIFNAQNALAYGKYVGNRYRDFPNIIWINGGDRPGGTNSAGTGDNFPVWDAMAKGIKTTDPNHLMTYHPWGEKSSSEWFHNSTWLDFNMAQTGHGQRSYASYRIIREDYGRVPIKPCMDGEPRYEDHPVNWRPDSLGWFNEMHVRQAAYWNLFTGAHGHTYGCHPVWQMAAPGREPVGLARHYWYDVLDLPGASQMLNVRRLMESRPMLSRVPFSEAVLNPGDEFDYIVATKGDGYVMVYTAMGDEINLYGNLLPGESYLAWWFDPRSGKCVRAGMLDKEPVMHFTAPSRGPGFDWVLVLDEAGRNFVPPGSVEKR
;
A
#
# COMPACT_ATOMS: atom_id res chain seq x y z
N LEU A 1 -16.39 -18.18 -5.77
CA LEU A 1 -16.64 -16.94 -6.53
C LEU A 1 -15.36 -16.12 -6.75
N ALA A 2 -14.68 -15.61 -5.71
CA ALA A 2 -13.45 -14.82 -5.90
C ALA A 2 -12.38 -15.55 -6.74
N GLY A 3 -12.13 -16.84 -6.46
CA GLY A 3 -11.17 -17.64 -7.22
C GLY A 3 -11.52 -17.80 -8.70
N SER A 4 -12.80 -17.91 -9.06
CA SER A 4 -13.22 -17.98 -10.48
C SER A 4 -13.05 -16.65 -11.22
N MET A 5 -12.80 -15.55 -10.50
CA MET A 5 -12.50 -14.23 -11.05
C MET A 5 -10.99 -13.91 -11.00
N GLY A 6 -10.15 -14.85 -10.56
CA GLY A 6 -8.71 -14.62 -10.36
C GLY A 6 -8.39 -13.69 -9.19
N ILE A 7 -9.29 -13.58 -8.21
CA ILE A 7 -9.14 -12.70 -7.04
C ILE A 7 -8.71 -13.52 -5.83
N PHE A 8 -7.61 -13.10 -5.20
CA PHE A 8 -7.19 -13.60 -3.89
C PHE A 8 -8.00 -12.94 -2.77
N ILE A 9 -8.35 -13.72 -1.75
CA ILE A 9 -8.97 -13.23 -0.52
C ILE A 9 -7.89 -13.08 0.55
N GLY A 10 -7.69 -11.85 1.00
CA GLY A 10 -7.00 -11.55 2.25
C GLY A 10 -7.90 -11.98 3.41
N LEU A 11 -7.61 -13.12 4.01
CA LEU A 11 -8.45 -13.73 5.03
C LEU A 11 -7.90 -13.43 6.43
N LEU A 12 -8.60 -12.56 7.15
CA LEU A 12 -8.34 -12.32 8.56
C LEU A 12 -9.05 -13.38 9.40
N PRO A 13 -8.33 -14.21 10.19
CA PRO A 13 -8.98 -15.25 11.01
C PRO A 13 -9.94 -14.67 12.05
N THR A 14 -9.62 -13.50 12.58
CA THR A 14 -10.45 -12.72 13.52
C THR A 14 -10.05 -11.25 13.42
N TRP A 15 -10.93 -10.35 13.86
CA TRP A 15 -10.55 -8.95 14.10
C TRP A 15 -9.87 -8.80 15.47
N GLY A 16 -8.99 -7.80 15.61
CA GLY A 16 -8.20 -7.62 16.82
C GLY A 16 -9.02 -7.27 18.06
N ALA A 17 -10.24 -6.74 17.92
CA ALA A 17 -11.16 -6.50 19.04
C ALA A 17 -11.56 -7.78 19.80
N LYS A 18 -11.28 -8.98 19.26
CA LYS A 18 -11.50 -10.27 19.93
C LYS A 18 -10.27 -10.77 20.71
N VAL A 19 -9.14 -10.08 20.58
CA VAL A 19 -7.88 -10.36 21.30
C VAL A 19 -7.58 -9.21 22.28
N ASP A 20 -7.79 -7.97 21.84
CA ASP A 20 -7.39 -6.76 22.55
C ASP A 20 -8.49 -5.68 22.49
N ARG A 21 -8.89 -5.20 23.67
CA ARG A 21 -9.94 -4.18 23.82
C ARG A 21 -9.28 -2.81 23.74
N SER A 22 -9.74 -2.00 22.79
CA SER A 22 -9.35 -0.60 22.65
C SER A 22 -10.58 0.31 22.82
N THR A 23 -10.44 1.59 22.51
CA THR A 23 -11.52 2.58 22.54
C THR A 23 -12.53 2.39 21.39
N TRP A 24 -12.25 1.51 20.42
CA TRP A 24 -13.17 1.10 19.35
C TRP A 24 -13.21 -0.43 19.17
N GLY A 25 -14.21 -0.89 18.42
CA GLY A 25 -14.48 -2.30 18.17
C GLY A 25 -15.44 -2.91 19.21
N THR A 26 -16.40 -3.68 18.73
CA THR A 26 -17.33 -4.40 19.59
C THR A 26 -16.67 -5.69 20.05
N GLY A 27 -16.42 -5.86 21.35
CA GLY A 27 -15.90 -7.10 21.95
C GLY A 27 -16.85 -8.30 21.73
N PRO A 28 -16.82 -9.35 22.58
CA PRO A 28 -15.96 -9.55 23.74
C PRO A 28 -14.54 -9.96 23.35
N LEU A 29 -13.65 -10.01 24.33
CA LEU A 29 -12.38 -10.73 24.22
C LEU A 29 -12.69 -12.23 24.23
N ILE A 30 -12.23 -12.94 23.20
CA ILE A 30 -12.49 -14.36 22.98
C ILE A 30 -11.19 -15.15 23.08
N PHE A 31 -10.11 -14.60 22.52
CA PHE A 31 -8.90 -15.37 22.30
C PHE A 31 -7.85 -15.19 23.39
N ASN A 32 -7.27 -16.32 23.78
CA ASN A 32 -6.02 -16.46 24.51
C ASN A 32 -5.08 -17.37 23.71
N ALA A 33 -3.83 -17.54 24.14
CA ALA A 33 -2.86 -18.33 23.38
C ALA A 33 -3.32 -19.78 23.14
N GLN A 34 -3.97 -20.40 24.13
CA GLN A 34 -4.41 -21.80 24.04
C GLN A 34 -5.52 -21.97 23.00
N ASN A 35 -6.58 -21.17 23.05
CA ASN A 35 -7.70 -21.32 22.12
C ASN A 35 -7.38 -20.73 20.74
N ALA A 36 -6.47 -19.76 20.64
CA ALA A 36 -6.00 -19.20 19.37
C ALA A 36 -5.26 -20.26 18.53
N LEU A 37 -4.43 -21.10 19.14
CA LEU A 37 -3.78 -22.22 18.46
C LEU A 37 -4.79 -23.21 17.88
N ALA A 38 -5.79 -23.59 18.68
CA ALA A 38 -6.84 -24.53 18.26
C ALA A 38 -7.70 -23.95 17.14
N TYR A 39 -8.09 -22.68 17.26
CA TYR A 39 -8.83 -21.97 16.23
C TYR A 39 -8.04 -21.82 14.93
N GLY A 40 -6.74 -21.48 15.03
CA GLY A 40 -5.83 -21.41 13.89
C GLY A 40 -5.78 -22.72 13.10
N LYS A 41 -5.65 -23.86 13.79
CA LYS A 41 -5.70 -25.20 13.17
C LYS A 41 -7.05 -25.48 12.50
N TYR A 42 -8.15 -25.06 13.11
CA TYR A 42 -9.48 -25.25 12.55
C TYR A 42 -9.65 -24.47 11.24
N VAL A 43 -9.33 -23.16 11.22
CA VAL A 43 -9.49 -22.34 10.02
C VAL A 43 -8.49 -22.69 8.92
N GLY A 44 -7.25 -23.03 9.29
CA GLY A 44 -6.25 -23.50 8.32
C GLY A 44 -6.70 -24.79 7.62
N ASN A 45 -7.15 -25.80 8.37
CA ASN A 45 -7.73 -27.02 7.77
C ASN A 45 -8.94 -26.74 6.88
N ARG A 46 -9.77 -25.76 7.24
CA ARG A 46 -10.99 -25.43 6.49
C ARG A 46 -10.67 -24.82 5.12
N TYR A 47 -9.62 -24.01 5.01
CA TYR A 47 -9.37 -23.17 3.84
C TYR A 47 -8.11 -23.52 3.03
N ARG A 48 -7.27 -24.45 3.51
CA ARG A 48 -6.00 -24.84 2.83
C ARG A 48 -6.14 -25.31 1.37
N ASP A 49 -7.30 -25.84 1.00
CA ASP A 49 -7.56 -26.39 -0.33
C ASP A 49 -8.09 -25.32 -1.32
N PHE A 50 -8.27 -24.07 -0.86
CA PHE A 50 -8.65 -22.94 -1.71
C PHE A 50 -7.39 -22.19 -2.14
N PRO A 51 -6.98 -22.21 -3.43
CA PRO A 51 -5.68 -21.72 -3.88
C PRO A 51 -5.54 -20.18 -3.84
N ASN A 52 -6.64 -19.46 -3.64
CA ASN A 52 -6.71 -18.00 -3.73
C ASN A 52 -6.83 -17.35 -2.34
N ILE A 53 -6.10 -17.87 -1.35
CA ILE A 53 -6.07 -17.34 0.02
C ILE A 53 -4.72 -16.70 0.33
N ILE A 54 -4.75 -15.56 1.03
CA ILE A 54 -3.60 -14.96 1.73
C ILE A 54 -4.03 -14.75 3.18
N TRP A 55 -3.30 -15.31 4.13
CA TRP A 55 -3.62 -15.13 5.54
C TRP A 55 -3.18 -13.76 6.04
N ILE A 56 -4.08 -13.05 6.72
CA ILE A 56 -3.77 -11.76 7.33
C ILE A 56 -4.06 -11.91 8.83
N ASN A 57 -3.05 -12.21 9.63
CA ASN A 57 -3.22 -12.27 11.09
C ASN A 57 -3.45 -10.86 11.66
N GLY A 58 -3.74 -10.73 12.96
CA GLY A 58 -3.94 -9.41 13.57
C GLY A 58 -5.30 -8.80 13.24
N GLY A 59 -5.32 -7.49 13.01
CA GLY A 59 -6.54 -6.72 12.75
C GLY A 59 -6.61 -5.48 13.61
N ASP A 60 -5.93 -4.41 13.18
CA ASP A 60 -6.00 -3.06 13.77
C ASP A 60 -5.71 -3.03 15.29
N ARG A 61 -4.68 -3.77 15.70
CA ARG A 61 -4.22 -3.90 17.09
C ARG A 61 -2.70 -4.04 17.14
N PRO A 62 -2.06 -3.67 18.26
CA PRO A 62 -0.62 -3.83 18.41
C PRO A 62 -0.31 -5.32 18.52
N GLY A 63 0.82 -5.74 17.92
CA GLY A 63 1.28 -7.12 17.98
C GLY A 63 1.93 -7.52 19.30
N GLY A 64 2.46 -6.54 20.05
CA GLY A 64 3.12 -6.70 21.35
C GLY A 64 2.24 -6.19 22.49
N THR A 65 2.75 -5.26 23.30
CA THR A 65 2.00 -4.65 24.41
C THR A 65 0.60 -4.23 23.98
N ASN A 66 -0.41 -4.71 24.72
CA ASN A 66 -1.81 -4.51 24.39
C ASN A 66 -2.23 -3.03 24.51
N SER A 67 -3.42 -2.72 23.99
CA SER A 67 -3.96 -1.36 23.91
C SER A 67 -4.09 -0.67 25.28
N ALA A 68 -4.23 -1.45 26.35
CA ALA A 68 -4.32 -0.95 27.73
C ALA A 68 -2.95 -0.72 28.40
N GLY A 69 -1.84 -1.17 27.78
CA GLY A 69 -0.49 -1.08 28.35
C GLY A 69 -0.22 -2.07 29.50
N THR A 70 -1.10 -3.04 29.73
CA THR A 70 -1.06 -3.93 30.91
C THR A 70 -0.85 -5.41 30.59
N GLY A 71 -0.77 -5.76 29.31
CA GLY A 71 -0.57 -7.13 28.85
C GLY A 71 0.13 -7.19 27.50
N ASP A 72 0.22 -8.39 26.93
CA ASP A 72 0.94 -8.66 25.69
C ASP A 72 0.08 -9.50 24.74
N ASN A 73 -0.08 -9.01 23.51
CA ASN A 73 -0.83 -9.66 22.44
C ASN A 73 0.02 -10.68 21.67
N PHE A 74 1.36 -10.61 21.77
CA PHE A 74 2.26 -11.44 20.96
C PHE A 74 1.97 -12.94 21.11
N PRO A 75 1.78 -13.50 22.34
CA PRO A 75 1.55 -14.93 22.50
C PRO A 75 0.25 -15.41 21.84
N VAL A 76 -0.79 -14.57 21.78
CA VAL A 76 -2.08 -14.93 21.19
C VAL A 76 -1.96 -14.97 19.67
N TRP A 77 -1.37 -13.93 19.07
CA TRP A 77 -1.22 -13.85 17.63
C TRP A 77 -0.23 -14.87 17.07
N ASP A 78 0.88 -15.11 17.78
CA ASP A 78 1.85 -16.12 17.41
C ASP A 78 1.25 -17.54 17.48
N ALA A 79 0.47 -17.85 18.51
CA ALA A 79 -0.24 -19.12 18.62
C ALA A 79 -1.25 -19.32 17.48
N MET A 80 -2.01 -18.27 17.12
CA MET A 80 -2.95 -18.33 15.99
C MET A 80 -2.25 -18.63 14.68
N ALA A 81 -1.17 -17.90 14.37
CA ALA A 81 -0.39 -18.08 13.14
C ALA A 81 0.22 -19.49 13.05
N LYS A 82 0.84 -19.98 14.13
CA LYS A 82 1.39 -21.33 14.21
C LYS A 82 0.31 -22.40 14.02
N GLY A 83 -0.89 -22.17 14.57
CA GLY A 83 -2.04 -23.06 14.37
C GLY A 83 -2.39 -23.19 12.88
N ILE A 84 -2.50 -22.06 12.19
CA ILE A 84 -2.79 -22.02 10.75
C ILE A 84 -1.67 -22.72 9.96
N LYS A 85 -0.42 -22.26 10.10
CA LYS A 85 0.73 -22.78 9.33
C LYS A 85 1.00 -24.28 9.52
N THR A 86 0.62 -24.85 10.67
CA THR A 86 0.71 -26.31 10.90
C THR A 86 -0.25 -27.10 10.00
N THR A 87 -1.38 -26.50 9.62
CA THR A 87 -2.45 -27.15 8.85
C THR A 87 -2.54 -26.68 7.40
N ASP A 88 -2.01 -25.49 7.13
CA ASP A 88 -1.91 -24.85 5.83
C ASP A 88 -0.51 -24.26 5.63
N PRO A 89 0.45 -25.07 5.15
CA PRO A 89 1.79 -24.59 4.81
C PRO A 89 1.88 -23.92 3.43
N ASN A 90 0.78 -23.87 2.67
CA ASN A 90 0.80 -23.51 1.24
C ASN A 90 0.59 -22.01 1.00
N HIS A 91 -0.16 -21.34 1.87
CA HIS A 91 -0.51 -19.93 1.70
C HIS A 91 0.44 -18.99 2.45
N LEU A 92 0.72 -17.85 1.82
CA LEU A 92 1.45 -16.75 2.46
C LEU A 92 0.65 -16.17 3.63
N MET A 93 1.35 -15.61 4.61
CA MET A 93 0.78 -14.98 5.79
C MET A 93 1.49 -13.67 6.14
N THR A 94 0.69 -12.68 6.52
CA THR A 94 1.16 -11.39 7.06
C THR A 94 0.40 -11.04 8.37
N TYR A 95 0.58 -9.84 8.90
CA TYR A 95 -0.12 -9.34 10.08
C TYR A 95 -0.61 -7.91 9.83
N HIS A 96 -1.91 -7.65 10.04
CA HIS A 96 -2.50 -6.33 9.94
C HIS A 96 -2.35 -5.56 11.26
N PRO A 97 -1.49 -4.51 11.33
CA PRO A 97 -1.21 -3.78 12.55
C PRO A 97 -2.25 -2.70 12.83
N TRP A 98 -2.07 -1.99 13.94
CA TRP A 98 -2.75 -0.71 14.22
C TRP A 98 -2.31 0.36 13.22
N GLY A 99 -3.14 1.36 12.96
CA GLY A 99 -2.77 2.61 12.28
C GLY A 99 -1.44 3.24 12.72
N GLU A 100 -0.72 3.75 11.72
CA GLU A 100 0.63 4.33 11.80
C GLU A 100 1.69 3.35 12.37
N LYS A 101 1.49 2.05 12.15
CA LYS A 101 2.39 0.98 12.59
C LYS A 101 2.64 -0.04 11.48
N SER A 102 3.71 -0.83 11.65
CA SER A 102 4.00 -2.00 10.81
C SER A 102 4.04 -3.29 11.63
N SER A 103 3.64 -4.40 11.02
CA SER A 103 3.86 -5.75 11.56
C SER A 103 5.32 -6.03 11.91
N SER A 104 6.26 -5.34 11.25
CA SER A 104 7.69 -5.54 11.44
C SER A 104 8.18 -5.15 12.83
N GLU A 105 7.42 -4.32 13.56
CA GLU A 105 7.72 -3.93 14.93
C GLU A 105 7.70 -5.13 15.89
N TRP A 106 6.92 -6.16 15.57
CA TRP A 106 6.72 -7.32 16.46
C TRP A 106 7.09 -8.65 15.81
N PHE A 107 6.74 -8.85 14.54
CA PHE A 107 6.72 -10.16 13.91
C PHE A 107 7.74 -10.33 12.78
N HIS A 108 8.64 -9.36 12.58
CA HIS A 108 9.60 -9.40 11.47
C HIS A 108 10.40 -10.71 11.43
N ASN A 109 10.80 -11.22 12.60
CA ASN A 109 11.57 -12.47 12.71
C ASN A 109 10.71 -13.73 12.94
N SER A 110 9.39 -13.59 12.98
CA SER A 110 8.50 -14.75 13.09
C SER A 110 8.56 -15.58 11.80
N THR A 111 8.72 -16.89 11.95
CA THR A 111 8.86 -17.83 10.82
C THR A 111 7.59 -17.99 10.00
N TRP A 112 6.44 -17.62 10.56
CA TRP A 112 5.16 -17.63 9.87
C TRP A 112 4.88 -16.36 9.06
N LEU A 113 5.61 -15.25 9.29
CA LEU A 113 5.38 -13.98 8.61
C LEU A 113 6.17 -13.94 7.29
N ASP A 114 5.48 -14.03 6.16
CA ASP A 114 6.11 -14.07 4.83
C ASP A 114 6.45 -12.66 4.29
N PHE A 115 5.64 -11.65 4.63
CA PHE A 115 5.86 -10.26 4.27
C PHE A 115 5.28 -9.31 5.33
N ASN A 116 5.83 -8.10 5.43
CA ASN A 116 5.34 -7.09 6.37
C ASN A 116 4.15 -6.32 5.77
N MET A 117 3.21 -5.94 6.63
CA MET A 117 2.09 -5.08 6.27
C MET A 117 2.04 -3.90 7.26
N ALA A 118 1.87 -2.70 6.71
CA ALA A 118 1.63 -1.48 7.45
C ALA A 118 0.16 -1.06 7.33
N GLN A 119 -0.31 -0.31 8.32
CA GLN A 119 -1.51 0.52 8.23
C GLN A 119 -1.06 1.97 8.36
N THR A 120 -1.33 2.81 7.36
CA THR A 120 -0.85 4.21 7.35
C THR A 120 -1.99 5.23 7.41
N GLY A 121 -3.23 4.79 7.19
CA GLY A 121 -4.44 5.58 7.42
C GLY A 121 -4.86 5.63 8.89
N HIS A 122 -5.88 6.41 9.27
CA HIS A 122 -6.60 7.45 8.51
C HIS A 122 -6.45 8.83 9.19
N GLY A 123 -5.46 8.99 10.06
CA GLY A 123 -5.34 10.13 10.98
C GLY A 123 -4.95 11.46 10.32
N GLN A 124 -4.22 11.43 9.21
CA GLN A 124 -3.57 12.65 8.68
C GLN A 124 -3.72 12.74 7.15
N ARG A 125 -3.90 13.97 6.62
CA ARG A 125 -3.96 14.22 5.17
C ARG A 125 -2.65 13.91 4.47
N SER A 126 -1.54 14.25 5.12
CA SER A 126 -0.18 14.10 4.59
C SER A 126 0.71 13.35 5.58
N TYR A 127 0.33 12.12 5.91
CA TYR A 127 1.20 11.24 6.69
C TYR A 127 2.35 10.76 5.82
N ALA A 128 3.60 10.91 6.28
CA ALA A 128 4.80 10.46 5.59
C ALA A 128 4.93 8.92 5.58
N SER A 129 3.95 8.23 5.00
CA SER A 129 3.79 6.78 4.98
C SER A 129 5.00 6.06 4.38
N TYR A 130 5.71 6.72 3.46
CA TYR A 130 6.96 6.23 2.88
C TYR A 130 8.03 5.92 3.92
N ARG A 131 8.01 6.55 5.11
CA ARG A 131 8.99 6.27 6.18
C ARG A 131 8.83 4.86 6.75
N ILE A 132 7.61 4.44 7.06
CA ILE A 132 7.33 3.07 7.54
C ILE A 132 7.77 2.03 6.50
N ILE A 133 7.42 2.26 5.23
CA ILE A 133 7.78 1.33 4.16
C ILE A 133 9.30 1.27 3.96
N ARG A 134 10.00 2.41 4.03
CA ARG A 134 11.46 2.47 3.94
C ARG A 134 12.13 1.68 5.06
N GLU A 135 11.63 1.84 6.29
CA GLU A 135 12.11 1.11 7.45
C GLU A 135 11.90 -0.40 7.25
N ASP A 136 10.72 -0.84 6.85
CA ASP A 136 10.43 -2.25 6.59
C ASP A 136 11.29 -2.86 5.50
N TYR A 137 11.46 -2.15 4.38
CA TYR A 137 12.28 -2.58 3.24
C TYR A 137 13.75 -2.75 3.64
N GLY A 138 14.25 -1.91 4.55
CA GLY A 138 15.63 -1.93 5.03
C GLY A 138 15.94 -2.96 6.12
N ARG A 139 14.95 -3.72 6.61
CA ARG A 139 15.16 -4.71 7.68
C ARG A 139 15.87 -5.97 7.20
N VAL A 140 16.53 -6.65 8.14
CA VAL A 140 17.24 -7.92 7.92
C VAL A 140 16.65 -9.01 8.82
N PRO A 141 16.32 -10.21 8.29
CA PRO A 141 16.39 -10.59 6.88
C PRO A 141 15.38 -9.81 6.02
N ILE A 142 15.76 -9.48 4.78
CA ILE A 142 14.88 -8.72 3.88
C ILE A 142 13.59 -9.52 3.63
N LYS A 143 12.45 -8.87 3.82
CA LYS A 143 11.11 -9.38 3.48
C LYS A 143 10.38 -8.33 2.63
N PRO A 144 9.49 -8.75 1.71
CA PRO A 144 8.57 -7.82 1.07
C PRO A 144 7.76 -7.05 2.12
N CYS A 145 7.37 -5.82 1.80
CA CYS A 145 6.47 -5.01 2.62
C CYS A 145 5.40 -4.34 1.78
N MET A 146 4.28 -3.94 2.39
CA MET A 146 3.24 -3.18 1.72
C MET A 146 2.43 -2.34 2.71
N ASP A 147 1.73 -1.34 2.17
CA ASP A 147 0.66 -0.65 2.90
C ASP A 147 -0.67 -1.38 2.63
N GLY A 148 -1.19 -2.05 3.65
CA GLY A 148 -2.40 -2.85 3.61
C GLY A 148 -3.67 -2.07 3.95
N GLU A 149 -3.52 -0.91 4.58
CA GLU A 149 -4.65 -0.06 4.98
C GLU A 149 -4.19 1.43 4.99
N PRO A 150 -4.16 2.05 3.80
CA PRO A 150 -3.84 3.46 3.65
C PRO A 150 -5.05 4.34 3.99
N ARG A 151 -4.96 5.62 3.67
CA ARG A 151 -6.09 6.56 3.65
C ARG A 151 -7.18 6.07 2.69
N TYR A 152 -8.37 5.78 3.23
CA TYR A 152 -9.50 5.34 2.42
C TYR A 152 -10.19 6.51 1.73
N GLU A 153 -10.58 6.33 0.47
CA GLU A 153 -11.41 7.29 -0.25
C GLU A 153 -12.74 7.45 0.48
N ASP A 154 -13.30 8.66 0.49
CA ASP A 154 -14.56 8.98 1.17
C ASP A 154 -14.53 8.81 2.70
N HIS A 155 -13.36 8.56 3.30
CA HIS A 155 -13.21 8.50 4.76
C HIS A 155 -13.04 9.90 5.36
N PRO A 156 -13.69 10.22 6.50
CA PRO A 156 -13.46 11.48 7.19
C PRO A 156 -12.02 11.53 7.71
N VAL A 157 -11.28 12.59 7.42
CA VAL A 157 -9.91 12.72 7.90
C VAL A 157 -9.92 12.74 9.43
N ASN A 158 -9.20 11.80 10.04
CA ASN A 158 -9.16 11.60 11.50
C ASN A 158 -10.56 11.51 12.16
N TRP A 159 -11.57 11.02 11.44
CA TRP A 159 -12.96 10.96 11.94
C TRP A 159 -13.58 12.34 12.26
N ARG A 160 -13.02 13.43 11.73
CA ARG A 160 -13.47 14.82 12.00
C ARG A 160 -13.77 15.58 10.70
N PRO A 161 -14.84 15.23 9.97
CA PRO A 161 -15.11 15.83 8.67
C PRO A 161 -15.43 17.33 8.73
N ASP A 162 -16.02 17.81 9.82
CA ASP A 162 -16.39 19.22 9.96
C ASP A 162 -15.18 20.16 10.01
N SER A 163 -14.03 19.68 10.50
CA SER A 163 -12.80 20.49 10.62
C SER A 163 -11.68 20.05 9.67
N LEU A 164 -11.60 18.76 9.33
CA LEU A 164 -10.53 18.18 8.52
C LEU A 164 -11.01 17.62 7.18
N GLY A 165 -12.30 17.71 6.86
CA GLY A 165 -12.87 17.25 5.60
C GLY A 165 -12.71 15.75 5.37
N TRP A 166 -12.62 15.37 4.10
CA TRP A 166 -12.69 13.99 3.64
C TRP A 166 -11.49 13.66 2.74
N PHE A 167 -11.01 12.43 2.82
CA PHE A 167 -10.06 11.91 1.84
C PHE A 167 -10.73 11.77 0.47
N ASN A 168 -9.93 11.95 -0.57
CA ASN A 168 -10.34 11.90 -1.96
C ASN A 168 -9.26 11.18 -2.79
N GLU A 169 -9.47 11.07 -4.09
CA GLU A 169 -8.63 10.33 -5.02
C GLU A 169 -7.16 10.78 -5.04
N MET A 170 -6.89 12.07 -4.81
CA MET A 170 -5.52 12.61 -4.74
C MET A 170 -4.76 12.01 -3.55
N HIS A 171 -5.39 11.93 -2.38
CA HIS A 171 -4.78 11.35 -1.19
C HIS A 171 -4.52 9.85 -1.36
N VAL A 172 -5.43 9.15 -2.06
CA VAL A 172 -5.28 7.73 -2.41
C VAL A 172 -4.07 7.53 -3.31
N ARG A 173 -3.97 8.26 -4.43
CA ARG A 173 -2.84 8.13 -5.36
C ARG A 173 -1.51 8.46 -4.71
N GLN A 174 -1.45 9.53 -3.92
CA GLN A 174 -0.24 9.88 -3.19
C GLN A 174 0.23 8.75 -2.27
N ALA A 175 -0.66 8.16 -1.45
CA ALA A 175 -0.30 7.02 -0.60
C ALA A 175 0.23 5.84 -1.43
N ALA A 176 -0.43 5.52 -2.54
CA ALA A 176 -0.02 4.44 -3.42
C ALA A 176 1.39 4.66 -3.98
N TYR A 177 1.64 5.80 -4.63
CA TYR A 177 2.94 6.07 -5.27
C TYR A 177 4.07 6.24 -4.26
N TRP A 178 3.84 6.95 -3.15
CA TRP A 178 4.84 7.07 -2.08
C TRP A 178 5.31 5.73 -1.57
N ASN A 179 4.38 4.83 -1.25
CA ASN A 179 4.70 3.54 -0.67
C ASN A 179 5.32 2.61 -1.72
N LEU A 180 4.75 2.54 -2.93
CA LEU A 180 5.28 1.73 -4.02
C LEU A 180 6.71 2.13 -4.37
N PHE A 181 6.97 3.44 -4.56
CA PHE A 181 8.30 3.90 -4.98
C PHE A 181 9.34 3.82 -3.86
N THR A 182 8.88 3.65 -2.61
CA THR A 182 9.76 3.47 -1.44
C THR A 182 9.97 1.99 -1.08
N GLY A 183 9.49 1.06 -1.91
CA GLY A 183 9.85 -0.36 -1.81
C GLY A 183 8.69 -1.30 -1.50
N ALA A 184 7.47 -0.79 -1.36
CA ALA A 184 6.31 -1.65 -1.22
C ALA A 184 6.14 -2.54 -2.47
N HIS A 185 5.83 -3.82 -2.28
CA HIS A 185 5.58 -4.74 -3.39
C HIS A 185 4.17 -4.62 -3.98
N GLY A 186 3.28 -3.92 -3.28
CA GLY A 186 1.88 -3.72 -3.66
C GLY A 186 1.22 -2.64 -2.80
N HIS A 187 -0.08 -2.45 -3.01
CA HIS A 187 -0.90 -1.46 -2.31
C HIS A 187 -2.34 -1.98 -2.22
N THR A 188 -3.00 -1.76 -1.07
CA THR A 188 -4.43 -2.05 -0.92
C THR A 188 -5.21 -0.73 -0.93
N TYR A 189 -6.18 -0.62 -1.83
CA TYR A 189 -7.15 0.48 -1.79
C TYR A 189 -8.26 0.20 -0.79
N GLY A 190 -8.82 1.24 -0.19
CA GLY A 190 -10.07 1.15 0.55
C GLY A 190 -10.94 2.39 0.39
N CYS A 191 -12.23 2.21 0.66
CA CYS A 191 -13.26 3.22 0.52
C CYS A 191 -14.22 3.11 1.71
N HIS A 192 -14.54 4.24 2.34
CA HIS A 192 -15.22 4.26 3.63
C HIS A 192 -16.60 3.58 3.61
N PRO A 193 -17.51 3.84 2.66
CA PRO A 193 -18.77 3.11 2.57
C PRO A 193 -18.59 1.63 2.21
N VAL A 194 -17.58 1.29 1.40
CA VAL A 194 -17.39 -0.07 0.86
C VAL A 194 -16.91 -1.05 1.93
N TRP A 195 -15.89 -0.71 2.71
CA TRP A 195 -15.32 -1.67 3.67
C TRP A 195 -16.34 -2.12 4.73
N GLN A 196 -17.24 -1.21 5.12
CA GLN A 196 -18.30 -1.47 6.10
C GLN A 196 -19.62 -1.93 5.48
N MET A 197 -19.70 -2.00 4.14
CA MET A 197 -20.92 -2.32 3.39
C MET A 197 -22.10 -1.43 3.84
N ALA A 198 -21.87 -0.11 3.92
CA ALA A 198 -22.83 0.88 4.38
C ALA A 198 -24.11 0.81 3.52
N ALA A 199 -25.27 0.67 4.16
CA ALA A 199 -26.56 0.52 3.50
C ALA A 199 -27.70 1.03 4.39
N PRO A 200 -28.89 1.34 3.84
CA PRO A 200 -30.05 1.70 4.64
C PRO A 200 -30.37 0.66 5.72
N GLY A 201 -30.72 1.13 6.92
CA GLY A 201 -31.06 0.27 8.05
C GLY A 201 -29.86 -0.39 8.77
N ARG A 202 -28.63 0.00 8.42
CA ARG A 202 -27.41 -0.39 9.15
C ARG A 202 -26.78 0.84 9.78
N GLU A 203 -26.43 0.74 11.06
CA GLU A 203 -25.67 1.79 11.74
C GLU A 203 -24.25 1.88 11.14
N PRO A 204 -23.85 3.04 10.59
CA PRO A 204 -22.52 3.21 10.03
C PRO A 204 -21.46 3.27 11.14
N VAL A 205 -20.25 2.83 10.80
CA VAL A 205 -19.06 3.10 11.62
C VAL A 205 -18.56 4.51 11.29
N GLY A 206 -18.82 5.45 12.20
CA GLY A 206 -18.52 6.86 11.99
C GLY A 206 -19.50 7.52 11.02
N LEU A 207 -19.04 8.54 10.30
CA LEU A 207 -19.86 9.31 9.37
C LEU A 207 -19.65 8.80 7.94
N ALA A 208 -20.67 8.17 7.37
CA ALA A 208 -20.68 7.71 5.98
C ALA A 208 -21.52 8.67 5.11
N ARG A 209 -20.94 9.17 4.00
CA ARG A 209 -21.63 10.07 3.06
C ARG A 209 -22.52 9.34 2.06
N HIS A 210 -22.20 8.08 1.79
CA HIS A 210 -22.80 7.28 0.72
C HIS A 210 -23.01 5.84 1.15
N TYR A 211 -23.76 5.08 0.36
CA TYR A 211 -23.84 3.63 0.48
C TYR A 211 -22.83 2.94 -0.42
N TRP A 212 -22.43 1.71 -0.05
CA TRP A 212 -21.33 1.00 -0.69
C TRP A 212 -21.51 0.82 -2.21
N TYR A 213 -22.75 0.60 -2.65
CA TYR A 213 -23.08 0.36 -4.06
C TYR A 213 -23.10 1.65 -4.90
N ASP A 214 -23.13 2.82 -4.26
CA ASP A 214 -23.13 4.13 -4.94
C ASP A 214 -21.71 4.64 -5.25
N VAL A 215 -20.68 4.00 -4.68
CA VAL A 215 -19.29 4.50 -4.69
C VAL A 215 -18.28 3.51 -5.26
N LEU A 216 -18.76 2.46 -5.95
CA LEU A 216 -17.88 1.44 -6.55
C LEU A 216 -17.02 1.99 -7.70
N ASP A 217 -17.42 3.11 -8.30
CA ASP A 217 -16.79 3.78 -9.43
C ASP A 217 -16.17 5.12 -9.06
N LEU A 218 -15.94 5.39 -7.77
CA LEU A 218 -15.20 6.57 -7.35
C LEU A 218 -13.83 6.66 -8.06
N PRO A 219 -13.34 7.88 -8.35
CA PRO A 219 -12.14 8.06 -9.17
C PRO A 219 -10.94 7.28 -8.62
N GLY A 220 -10.70 7.28 -7.30
CA GLY A 220 -9.60 6.55 -6.69
C GLY A 220 -9.63 5.05 -6.98
N ALA A 221 -10.81 4.42 -6.94
CA ALA A 221 -10.98 3.00 -7.25
C ALA A 221 -10.51 2.65 -8.67
N SER A 222 -10.97 3.40 -9.67
CA SER A 222 -10.60 3.17 -11.07
C SER A 222 -9.12 3.49 -11.35
N GLN A 223 -8.56 4.49 -10.66
CA GLN A 223 -7.17 4.92 -10.83
C GLN A 223 -6.15 3.92 -10.31
N MET A 224 -6.52 3.02 -9.38
CA MET A 224 -5.64 1.91 -8.97
C MET A 224 -5.28 0.98 -10.12
N LEU A 225 -6.12 0.90 -11.17
CA LEU A 225 -5.77 0.19 -12.39
C LEU A 225 -4.58 0.86 -13.10
N ASN A 226 -4.52 2.19 -13.12
CA ASN A 226 -3.42 2.94 -13.72
C ASN A 226 -2.12 2.76 -12.93
N VAL A 227 -2.21 2.77 -11.59
CA VAL A 227 -1.08 2.45 -10.70
C VAL A 227 -0.51 1.08 -11.06
N ARG A 228 -1.35 0.04 -11.05
CA ARG A 228 -0.91 -1.32 -11.38
C ARG A 228 -0.27 -1.39 -12.77
N ARG A 229 -0.92 -0.81 -13.79
CA ARG A 229 -0.43 -0.81 -15.17
C ARG A 229 0.93 -0.16 -15.30
N LEU A 230 1.18 0.96 -14.63
CA LEU A 230 2.48 1.61 -14.64
C LEU A 230 3.54 0.71 -14.01
N MET A 231 3.28 0.17 -12.81
CA MET A 231 4.23 -0.70 -12.10
C MET A 231 4.56 -1.98 -12.89
N GLU A 232 3.60 -2.52 -13.65
CA GLU A 232 3.78 -3.71 -14.48
C GLU A 232 4.34 -3.40 -15.89
N SER A 233 4.42 -2.13 -16.29
CA SER A 233 4.92 -1.74 -17.63
C SER A 233 6.45 -1.73 -17.75
N ARG A 234 7.17 -2.00 -16.66
CA ARG A 234 8.63 -2.12 -16.61
C ARG A 234 9.02 -3.38 -15.81
N PRO A 235 10.28 -3.84 -15.88
CA PRO A 235 10.75 -4.99 -15.11
C PRO A 235 10.50 -4.82 -13.60
N MET A 236 9.43 -5.46 -13.11
CA MET A 236 8.92 -5.23 -11.75
C MET A 236 9.85 -5.80 -10.67
N LEU A 237 10.48 -6.95 -10.93
CA LEU A 237 11.30 -7.67 -9.94
C LEU A 237 12.69 -7.05 -9.72
N SER A 238 13.18 -6.20 -10.62
CA SER A 238 14.45 -5.48 -10.45
C SER A 238 14.28 -4.12 -9.77
N ARG A 239 13.05 -3.76 -9.40
CA ARG A 239 12.71 -2.45 -8.86
C ARG A 239 13.22 -2.27 -7.43
N VAL A 240 13.86 -1.13 -7.17
CA VAL A 240 14.36 -0.71 -5.86
C VAL A 240 14.03 0.77 -5.58
N PRO A 241 13.93 1.21 -4.31
CA PRO A 241 13.84 2.63 -3.96
C PRO A 241 15.06 3.40 -4.50
N PHE A 242 14.86 4.66 -4.91
CA PHE A 242 15.94 5.46 -5.50
C PHE A 242 15.76 6.98 -5.29
N SER A 243 15.24 7.38 -4.12
CA SER A 243 14.91 8.78 -3.85
C SER A 243 16.14 9.67 -3.63
N GLU A 244 17.31 9.09 -3.40
CA GLU A 244 18.60 9.80 -3.37
C GLU A 244 18.98 10.44 -4.72
N ALA A 245 18.30 10.07 -5.80
CA ALA A 245 18.47 10.69 -7.12
C ALA A 245 17.86 12.10 -7.23
N VAL A 246 16.92 12.44 -6.33
CA VAL A 246 16.13 13.68 -6.37
C VAL A 246 16.85 14.77 -5.58
N LEU A 247 17.20 15.86 -6.25
CA LEU A 247 17.93 17.00 -5.68
C LEU A 247 17.03 17.96 -4.89
N ASN A 248 15.73 17.94 -5.18
CA ASN A 248 14.71 18.80 -4.59
C ASN A 248 13.54 17.96 -4.06
N PRO A 249 13.75 17.06 -3.08
CA PRO A 249 12.75 16.08 -2.69
C PRO A 249 11.47 16.68 -2.09
N GLY A 250 11.44 17.98 -1.75
CA GLY A 250 10.30 18.59 -1.06
C GLY A 250 10.09 18.00 0.34
N ASP A 251 8.94 18.31 0.93
CA ASP A 251 8.48 17.77 2.20
C ASP A 251 6.95 17.64 2.23
N GLU A 252 6.43 17.14 3.35
CA GLU A 252 5.00 16.92 3.58
C GLU A 252 4.28 16.36 2.34
N PHE A 253 3.28 17.08 1.83
CA PHE A 253 2.43 16.65 0.72
C PHE A 253 3.17 16.69 -0.62
N ASP A 254 4.20 17.52 -0.72
CA ASP A 254 4.95 17.82 -1.95
C ASP A 254 6.16 16.88 -2.11
N TYR A 255 6.35 15.95 -1.18
CA TYR A 255 7.47 15.02 -1.20
C TYR A 255 7.54 14.22 -2.51
N ILE A 256 8.65 14.39 -3.23
CA ILE A 256 8.98 13.72 -4.47
C ILE A 256 9.72 12.42 -4.14
N VAL A 257 9.18 11.32 -4.64
CA VAL A 257 9.72 9.97 -4.42
C VAL A 257 10.18 9.39 -5.76
N ALA A 258 11.28 8.64 -5.74
CA ALA A 258 11.78 7.96 -6.92
C ALA A 258 12.07 6.48 -6.66
N THR A 259 11.92 5.68 -7.71
CA THR A 259 12.29 4.27 -7.79
C THR A 259 13.02 4.01 -9.10
N LYS A 260 13.88 2.99 -9.13
CA LYS A 260 14.54 2.55 -10.36
C LYS A 260 14.47 1.05 -10.50
N GLY A 261 14.72 0.56 -11.70
CA GLY A 261 14.98 -0.85 -11.93
C GLY A 261 15.89 -1.04 -13.13
N ASP A 262 15.85 -2.24 -13.70
CA ASP A 262 16.66 -2.57 -14.88
C ASP A 262 16.22 -1.77 -16.11
N GLY A 263 17.01 -0.74 -16.45
CA GLY A 263 16.82 0.13 -17.61
C GLY A 263 15.80 1.27 -17.45
N TYR A 264 15.33 1.57 -16.23
CA TYR A 264 14.36 2.65 -16.02
C TYR A 264 14.47 3.35 -14.66
N VAL A 265 14.02 4.60 -14.60
CA VAL A 265 13.74 5.38 -13.39
C VAL A 265 12.33 5.94 -13.47
N MET A 266 11.60 5.92 -12.36
CA MET A 266 10.32 6.61 -12.21
C MET A 266 10.39 7.58 -11.04
N VAL A 267 9.83 8.78 -11.22
CA VAL A 267 9.80 9.83 -10.20
C VAL A 267 8.39 10.38 -10.09
N TYR A 268 7.79 10.35 -8.91
CA TYR A 268 6.43 10.81 -8.65
C TYR A 268 6.44 12.16 -7.92
N THR A 269 5.67 13.11 -8.43
CA THR A 269 5.33 14.38 -7.75
C THR A 269 3.81 14.45 -7.55
N ALA A 270 3.37 14.75 -6.33
CA ALA A 270 1.95 14.82 -5.99
C ALA A 270 1.25 16.11 -6.48
N MET A 271 2.03 17.14 -6.78
CA MET A 271 1.54 18.49 -7.10
C MET A 271 2.00 18.99 -8.47
N GLY A 272 2.75 18.17 -9.22
CA GLY A 272 3.31 18.59 -10.51
C GLY A 272 4.42 19.63 -10.37
N ASP A 273 5.14 19.60 -9.25
CA ASP A 273 6.33 20.42 -9.06
C ASP A 273 7.45 20.02 -10.00
N GLU A 274 8.39 20.94 -10.20
CA GLU A 274 9.60 20.66 -10.97
C GLU A 274 10.41 19.53 -10.33
N ILE A 275 10.93 18.62 -11.14
CA ILE A 275 11.79 17.53 -10.70
C ILE A 275 13.23 17.81 -11.14
N ASN A 276 14.16 17.88 -10.18
CA ASN A 276 15.58 18.02 -10.42
C ASN A 276 16.30 16.72 -10.06
N LEU A 277 16.99 16.10 -11.01
CA LEU A 277 17.68 14.82 -10.83
C LEU A 277 19.17 14.94 -11.13
N TYR A 278 19.98 14.08 -10.50
CA TYR A 278 21.30 13.78 -11.04
C TYR A 278 21.19 13.23 -12.47
N GLY A 279 22.19 13.52 -13.30
CA GLY A 279 22.20 13.14 -14.72
C GLY A 279 22.46 11.68 -15.03
N ASN A 280 23.34 11.04 -14.26
CA ASN A 280 23.86 9.72 -14.54
C ASN A 280 23.12 8.65 -13.71
N LEU A 281 21.84 8.44 -14.04
CA LEU A 281 20.93 7.56 -13.29
C LEU A 281 20.92 6.12 -13.81
N LEU A 282 21.10 5.93 -15.12
CA LEU A 282 21.15 4.63 -15.80
C LEU A 282 22.37 4.56 -16.74
N PRO A 283 22.77 3.38 -17.22
CA PRO A 283 23.73 3.22 -18.32
C PRO A 283 23.27 3.88 -19.65
N GLY A 284 24.15 3.89 -20.66
CA GLY A 284 23.87 4.43 -21.99
C GLY A 284 24.15 5.93 -22.16
N GLU A 285 23.89 6.49 -23.33
CA GLU A 285 24.21 7.89 -23.67
C GLU A 285 23.03 8.86 -23.48
N SER A 286 21.79 8.37 -23.57
CA SER A 286 20.57 9.19 -23.55
C SER A 286 19.40 8.48 -22.87
N TYR A 287 18.40 9.27 -22.48
CA TYR A 287 17.11 8.79 -21.96
C TYR A 287 16.01 8.98 -22.99
N LEU A 288 15.03 8.08 -22.97
CA LEU A 288 13.70 8.35 -23.50
C LEU A 288 12.78 8.73 -22.34
N ALA A 289 12.26 9.95 -22.36
CA ALA A 289 11.44 10.49 -21.28
C ALA A 289 9.95 10.50 -21.60
N TRP A 290 9.14 10.26 -20.57
CA TRP A 290 7.67 10.31 -20.60
C TRP A 290 7.11 10.97 -19.36
N TRP A 291 5.98 11.64 -19.51
CA TRP A 291 5.08 12.01 -18.42
C TRP A 291 3.88 11.08 -18.41
N PHE A 292 3.70 10.31 -17.34
CA PHE A 292 2.52 9.49 -17.13
C PHE A 292 1.55 10.21 -16.18
N ASP A 293 0.28 10.27 -16.58
CA ASP A 293 -0.82 10.85 -15.81
C ASP A 293 -1.51 9.75 -14.98
N PRO A 294 -1.33 9.71 -13.64
CA PRO A 294 -1.94 8.70 -12.78
C PRO A 294 -3.48 8.70 -12.80
N ARG A 295 -4.08 9.86 -13.12
CA ARG A 295 -5.54 10.04 -13.10
C ARG A 295 -6.21 9.38 -14.28
N SER A 296 -5.60 9.49 -15.46
CA SER A 296 -6.17 9.00 -16.71
C SER A 296 -5.48 7.76 -17.27
N GLY A 297 -4.27 7.44 -16.79
CA GLY A 297 -3.42 6.38 -17.33
C GLY A 297 -2.79 6.71 -18.68
N LYS A 298 -2.92 7.96 -19.15
CA LYS A 298 -2.31 8.43 -20.40
C LYS A 298 -0.86 8.82 -20.17
N CYS A 299 -0.06 8.73 -21.23
CA CYS A 299 1.31 9.22 -21.22
C CYS A 299 1.57 10.23 -22.35
N VAL A 300 2.45 11.20 -22.07
CA VAL A 300 2.95 12.19 -23.03
C VAL A 300 4.45 11.94 -23.21
N ARG A 301 4.90 11.76 -24.45
CA ARG A 301 6.32 11.61 -24.75
C ARG A 301 7.02 12.95 -24.56
N ALA A 302 8.05 13.00 -23.72
CA ALA A 302 8.87 14.19 -23.48
C ALA A 302 10.12 14.25 -24.37
N GLY A 303 10.45 13.16 -25.07
CA GLY A 303 11.49 13.12 -26.10
C GLY A 303 12.71 12.31 -25.72
N MET A 304 13.71 12.33 -26.62
CA MET A 304 15.05 11.82 -26.34
C MET A 304 15.86 12.93 -25.67
N LEU A 305 16.55 12.60 -24.59
CA LEU A 305 17.30 13.56 -23.78
C LEU A 305 18.74 13.09 -23.64
N ASP A 306 19.67 13.99 -23.97
CA ASP A 306 21.08 13.80 -23.66
C ASP A 306 21.30 13.96 -22.15
N LYS A 307 22.28 13.24 -21.61
CA LYS A 307 22.58 13.30 -20.18
C LYS A 307 23.37 14.56 -19.85
N GLU A 308 22.82 15.37 -18.95
CA GLU A 308 23.51 16.50 -18.32
C GLU A 308 23.78 16.22 -16.84
N PRO A 309 24.79 16.82 -16.19
CA PRO A 309 25.10 16.56 -14.77
C PRO A 309 23.90 16.68 -13.83
N VAL A 310 23.02 17.64 -14.12
CA VAL A 310 21.72 17.83 -13.48
C VAL A 310 20.68 17.97 -14.59
N MET A 311 19.55 17.29 -14.45
CA MET A 311 18.44 17.38 -15.39
C MET A 311 17.22 17.96 -14.70
N HIS A 312 16.53 18.86 -15.41
CA HIS A 312 15.35 19.58 -14.93
C HIS A 312 14.12 19.16 -15.73
N PHE A 313 13.03 18.87 -15.04
CA PHE A 313 11.80 18.38 -15.65
C PHE A 313 10.59 19.15 -15.12
N THR A 314 9.92 19.89 -16.00
CA THR A 314 8.66 20.55 -15.70
C THR A 314 7.49 19.64 -16.02
N ALA A 315 6.64 19.35 -15.02
CA ALA A 315 5.44 18.56 -15.23
C ALA A 315 4.43 19.30 -16.15
N PRO A 316 3.58 18.58 -16.91
CA PRO A 316 2.64 19.20 -17.83
C PRO A 316 1.60 20.14 -17.17
N SER A 317 1.33 19.95 -15.88
CA SER A 317 0.43 20.81 -15.09
C SER A 317 0.80 20.73 -13.61
N ARG A 318 0.40 21.73 -12.82
CA ARG A 318 0.70 21.83 -11.38
C ARG A 318 -0.54 22.15 -10.53
N GLY A 319 -0.46 21.85 -9.25
CA GLY A 319 -1.46 22.15 -8.22
C GLY A 319 -2.07 20.90 -7.57
N PRO A 320 -2.93 21.07 -6.54
CA PRO A 320 -3.63 19.96 -5.90
C PRO A 320 -4.37 19.09 -6.90
N GLY A 321 -4.09 17.78 -6.90
CA GLY A 321 -4.73 16.81 -7.79
C GLY A 321 -4.14 16.78 -9.22
N PHE A 322 -3.02 17.46 -9.45
CA PHE A 322 -2.25 17.41 -10.69
C PHE A 322 -0.93 16.67 -10.51
N ASP A 323 -1.00 15.45 -9.97
CA ASP A 323 0.13 14.55 -9.80
C ASP A 323 0.60 13.96 -11.13
N TRP A 324 1.91 13.68 -11.21
CA TRP A 324 2.57 13.15 -12.39
C TRP A 324 3.66 12.15 -12.01
N VAL A 325 3.89 11.19 -12.90
CA VAL A 325 5.08 10.34 -12.87
C VAL A 325 5.95 10.65 -14.07
N LEU A 326 7.17 11.13 -13.82
CA LEU A 326 8.23 11.14 -14.82
C LEU A 326 8.78 9.73 -14.98
N VAL A 327 8.86 9.22 -16.20
CA VAL A 327 9.49 7.93 -16.52
C VAL A 327 10.66 8.20 -17.45
N LEU A 328 11.85 7.77 -17.03
CA LEU A 328 13.07 7.81 -17.81
C LEU A 328 13.48 6.38 -18.16
N ASP A 329 13.48 6.05 -19.44
CA ASP A 329 13.95 4.77 -19.94
C ASP A 329 15.35 4.93 -20.55
N GLU A 330 16.18 3.90 -20.40
CA GLU A 330 17.35 3.75 -21.26
C GLU A 330 16.89 3.58 -22.72
N ALA A 331 17.32 4.47 -23.60
CA ALA A 331 16.80 4.56 -24.97
C ALA A 331 16.90 3.24 -25.77
N GLY A 332 17.92 2.41 -25.52
CA GLY A 332 18.12 1.14 -26.21
C GLY A 332 17.17 0.01 -25.80
N ARG A 333 16.43 0.17 -24.69
CA ARG A 333 15.55 -0.89 -24.13
C ARG A 333 14.21 -1.01 -24.86
N ASN A 334 13.84 -0.02 -25.69
CA ASN A 334 12.59 0.00 -26.48
C ASN A 334 11.33 -0.35 -25.66
N PHE A 335 11.25 0.10 -24.41
CA PHE A 335 10.05 -0.12 -23.61
C PHE A 335 8.83 0.54 -24.25
N VAL A 336 7.68 -0.14 -24.13
CA VAL A 336 6.38 0.41 -24.54
C VAL A 336 6.01 1.66 -23.71
N PRO A 337 5.10 2.51 -24.21
CA PRO A 337 4.66 3.68 -23.47
C PRO A 337 4.20 3.31 -22.04
N PRO A 338 4.59 4.07 -21.00
CA PRO A 338 4.28 3.72 -19.61
C PRO A 338 2.79 3.47 -19.37
N GLY A 339 2.48 2.43 -18.59
CA GLY A 339 1.10 2.00 -18.35
C GLY A 339 0.47 1.16 -19.47
N SER A 340 1.18 0.94 -20.57
CA SER A 340 0.80 -0.10 -21.54
C SER A 340 1.25 -1.46 -20.99
N VAL A 341 0.30 -2.37 -20.81
CA VAL A 341 0.60 -3.77 -20.47
C VAL A 341 0.46 -4.58 -21.75
N GLU A 342 1.50 -5.34 -22.10
CA GLU A 342 1.33 -6.42 -23.06
C GLU A 342 0.24 -7.36 -22.52
N LYS A 343 -0.71 -7.76 -23.37
CA LYS A 343 -1.77 -8.69 -22.96
C LYS A 343 -1.09 -9.96 -22.44
N ARG A 344 -1.26 -10.24 -21.14
CA ARG A 344 -0.84 -11.49 -20.50
C ARG A 344 -1.73 -12.65 -20.92
#